data_AF-A0A2V9JJA4-F1
#
_entry.id   AF-A0A2V9JJA4-F1
#
_cell.length_a   1.000
_cell.length_b   1.000
_cell.length_c   1.000
_cell.angle_alpha   90.00
_cell.angle_beta   90.00
_cell.angle_gamma   90.00
#
_symmetry.space_group_name_H-M   'P 1'
#
loop_
_entity.id
_entity.type
_entity.pdbx_description
1 polymer ?
#
loop_
_entity_poly.entity_id
_entity_poly.type
_entity_poly.pdbx_seq_one_letter_code
_entity_poly.pdbx_strand_id
1 'polypeptide(L)'
;MKVLGYSERGAMNALLFEISHCQHSGQLLERLLARAVFPFCVPPAGSIESATVLVEQSLSDFGNADAILLLERPVGKMAVFVEAKVKASQVVRWTIADEFAVFQRGLAAKVSSSNLFTQLYHKIRFVHAACGEGRQLHDGVRFPPCSTKSVRRIGSNPVVLRALEMVTPYLQDVFYLAIVPEDAANLDRFVRDTLKGFAPVDFEAWDVMRWGFLPWSEVKAFCTMEGLHRAREVLEFNEGQIC
;
A
#
# COMPACT_ATOMS: atom_id res chain seq x y z
N MET A 1 9.40 14.40 -9.65
CA MET A 1 9.18 13.39 -8.60
C MET A 1 10.51 13.00 -7.99
N LYS A 2 10.59 12.78 -6.68
CA LYS A 2 11.79 12.30 -5.98
C LYS A 2 11.54 10.90 -5.45
N VAL A 3 12.47 9.97 -5.66
CA VAL A 3 12.40 8.61 -5.10
C VAL A 3 13.51 8.44 -4.08
N LEU A 4 13.17 7.90 -2.91
CA LEU A 4 14.06 7.64 -1.78
C LEU A 4 13.83 6.21 -1.30
N GLY A 5 14.90 5.56 -0.84
CA GLY A 5 14.85 4.17 -0.39
C GLY A 5 15.76 3.28 -1.21
N TYR A 6 15.91 2.05 -0.74
CA TYR A 6 16.69 1.02 -1.39
C TYR A 6 15.82 -0.21 -1.50
N SER A 7 15.63 -0.69 -2.73
CA SER A 7 14.97 -1.94 -3.05
C SER A 7 15.91 -2.72 -3.96
N GLU A 8 16.26 -3.93 -3.52
CA GLU A 8 17.15 -4.80 -4.29
C GLU A 8 16.46 -5.39 -5.50
N ARG A 9 15.14 -5.62 -5.41
CA ARG A 9 14.36 -6.39 -6.38
C ARG A 9 12.88 -6.01 -6.26
N GLY A 10 12.26 -5.56 -7.36
CA GLY A 10 10.81 -5.40 -7.34
C GLY A 10 10.25 -4.67 -8.56
N ALA A 11 9.14 -5.17 -9.08
CA ALA A 11 8.36 -4.52 -10.14
C ALA A 11 7.94 -3.08 -9.74
N MET A 12 7.59 -2.87 -8.46
CA MET A 12 7.29 -1.54 -7.93
C MET A 12 8.46 -0.57 -8.01
N ASN A 13 9.66 -1.05 -7.67
CA ASN A 13 10.87 -0.25 -7.73
C ASN A 13 11.19 0.17 -9.18
N ALA A 14 11.17 -0.80 -10.10
CA ALA A 14 11.40 -0.54 -11.53
C ALA A 14 10.40 0.49 -12.09
N LEU A 15 9.11 0.34 -11.78
CA LEU A 15 8.05 1.26 -12.17
C LEU A 15 8.29 2.68 -11.65
N LEU A 16 8.48 2.84 -10.34
CA LEU A 16 8.58 4.16 -9.71
C LEU A 16 9.88 4.88 -10.12
N PHE A 17 11.00 4.17 -10.25
CA PHE A 17 12.24 4.76 -10.73
C PHE A 17 12.13 5.18 -12.19
N GLU A 18 11.56 4.37 -13.09
CA GLU A 18 11.41 4.77 -14.48
C GLU A 18 10.50 6.01 -14.62
N ILE A 19 9.34 6.01 -13.95
CA ILE A 19 8.45 7.19 -13.88
C ILE A 19 9.22 8.42 -13.41
N SER A 20 10.07 8.30 -12.38
CA SER A 20 10.81 9.45 -11.82
C SER A 20 11.82 10.06 -12.79
N HIS A 21 12.32 9.30 -13.77
CA HIS A 21 13.26 9.77 -14.79
C HIS A 21 12.57 10.39 -16.02
N CYS A 22 11.24 10.29 -16.13
CA CYS A 22 10.48 10.96 -17.16
C CYS A 22 10.28 12.45 -16.83
N GLN A 23 10.40 13.33 -17.83
CA GLN A 23 10.20 14.78 -17.66
C GLN A 23 8.81 15.13 -17.07
N HIS A 24 7.80 14.34 -17.39
CA HIS A 24 6.41 14.50 -16.94
C HIS A 24 6.04 13.50 -15.83
N SER A 25 7.00 13.17 -14.96
CA SER A 25 6.86 12.19 -13.86
C SER A 25 5.62 12.38 -12.97
N GLY A 26 5.23 13.63 -12.65
CA GLY A 26 4.04 13.91 -11.87
C GLY A 26 2.74 13.49 -12.57
N GLN A 27 2.63 13.77 -13.87
CA GLN A 27 1.46 13.37 -14.68
C GLN A 27 1.39 11.86 -14.86
N LEU A 28 2.52 11.18 -15.02
CA LEU A 28 2.56 9.72 -15.09
C LEU A 28 2.10 9.09 -13.78
N LEU A 29 2.55 9.61 -12.64
CA LEU A 29 2.11 9.13 -11.34
C LEU A 29 0.60 9.34 -11.14
N GLU A 30 0.08 10.50 -11.54
CA GLU A 30 -1.36 10.78 -11.52
C GLU A 30 -2.14 9.80 -12.41
N ARG A 31 -1.69 9.56 -13.64
CA ARG A 31 -2.31 8.61 -14.58
C ARG A 31 -2.26 7.17 -14.07
N LEU A 32 -1.19 6.77 -13.38
CA LEU A 32 -1.09 5.45 -12.73
C LEU A 32 -2.11 5.34 -11.58
N LEU A 33 -2.17 6.32 -10.69
CA LEU A 33 -3.09 6.32 -9.56
C LEU A 33 -4.56 6.37 -10.02
N ALA A 34 -4.85 7.04 -11.13
CA ALA A 34 -6.17 7.06 -11.74
C ALA A 34 -6.65 5.69 -12.26
N ARG A 35 -5.76 4.69 -12.39
CA ARG A 35 -6.14 3.30 -12.69
C ARG A 35 -6.63 2.53 -11.47
N ALA A 36 -6.31 3.00 -10.26
CA ALA A 36 -6.75 2.34 -9.04
C ALA A 36 -8.24 2.59 -8.78
N VAL A 37 -8.93 1.56 -8.31
CA VAL A 37 -10.34 1.65 -7.91
C VAL A 37 -10.41 1.80 -6.40
N PHE A 38 -10.99 2.90 -5.94
CA PHE A 38 -11.32 3.15 -4.54
C PHE A 38 -12.84 3.00 -4.37
N PRO A 39 -13.33 1.85 -3.90
CA PRO A 39 -14.74 1.50 -4.03
C PRO A 39 -15.68 2.23 -3.07
N PHE A 40 -15.14 2.84 -2.01
CA PHE A 40 -15.95 3.46 -0.96
C PHE A 40 -15.75 4.97 -0.86
N CYS A 41 -14.77 5.53 -1.59
CA CYS A 41 -14.61 6.96 -1.72
C CYS A 41 -13.95 7.29 -3.06
N VAL A 42 -14.25 8.47 -3.59
CA VAL A 42 -13.52 9.02 -4.73
C VAL A 42 -12.34 9.80 -4.17
N PRO A 43 -11.08 9.41 -4.44
CA PRO A 43 -9.94 10.21 -4.06
C PRO A 43 -10.05 11.60 -4.70
N PRO A 44 -9.65 12.67 -4.01
CA PRO A 44 -9.69 13.99 -4.59
C PRO A 44 -8.87 14.01 -5.89
N ALA A 45 -9.56 14.21 -7.01
CA ALA A 45 -8.93 14.43 -8.30
C ALA A 45 -8.12 15.73 -8.24
N GLY A 46 -6.96 15.76 -8.87
CA GLY A 46 -6.15 16.97 -8.94
C GLY A 46 -4.73 16.71 -9.39
N SER A 47 -4.16 17.74 -10.00
CA SER A 47 -2.78 17.73 -10.46
C SER A 47 -1.81 17.55 -9.29
N ILE A 48 -0.86 16.62 -9.45
CA ILE A 48 0.26 16.45 -8.54
C ILE A 48 1.30 17.54 -8.84
N GLU A 49 1.49 18.50 -7.92
CA GLU A 49 2.50 19.56 -8.07
C GLU A 49 3.90 19.00 -7.82
N SER A 50 4.04 18.17 -6.79
CA SER A 50 5.26 17.42 -6.53
C SER A 50 4.97 16.13 -5.79
N ALA A 51 5.88 15.17 -5.90
CA ALA A 51 5.77 13.88 -5.25
C ALA A 51 7.13 13.44 -4.70
N THR A 52 7.14 12.97 -3.45
CA THR A 52 8.24 12.20 -2.86
C THR A 52 7.76 10.78 -2.62
N VAL A 53 8.53 9.79 -3.08
CA VAL A 53 8.20 8.37 -2.96
C VAL A 53 9.24 7.72 -2.07
N LEU A 54 8.79 7.06 -1.00
CA LEU A 54 9.62 6.23 -0.12
C LEU A 54 9.41 4.77 -0.50
N VAL A 55 10.39 4.12 -1.12
CA VAL A 55 10.29 2.72 -1.60
C VAL A 55 10.79 1.77 -0.51
N GLU A 56 10.07 0.67 -0.29
CA GLU A 56 10.38 -0.36 0.71
C GLU A 56 10.64 0.22 2.12
N GLN A 57 9.95 1.31 2.45
CA GLN A 57 10.20 2.05 3.68
C GLN A 57 9.72 1.26 4.89
N SER A 58 10.65 0.95 5.80
CA SER A 58 10.32 0.34 7.08
C SER A 58 9.59 1.32 8.00
N LEU A 59 8.50 0.84 8.61
CA LEU A 59 7.80 1.51 9.72
C LEU A 59 8.01 0.72 11.02
N SER A 60 9.18 0.08 11.16
CA SER A 60 9.54 -0.74 12.32
C SER A 60 8.52 -1.86 12.56
N ASP A 61 7.96 -1.97 13.77
CA ASP A 61 6.99 -3.01 14.09
C ASP A 61 5.71 -2.95 13.25
N PHE A 62 5.40 -1.83 12.61
CA PHE A 62 4.23 -1.68 11.73
C PHE A 62 4.48 -2.22 10.30
N GLY A 63 5.60 -2.91 10.11
CA GLY A 63 6.01 -3.54 8.87
C GLY A 63 6.57 -2.54 7.85
N ASN A 64 7.06 -3.06 6.73
CA ASN A 64 7.54 -2.24 5.63
C ASN A 64 6.38 -1.96 4.67
N ALA A 65 6.35 -0.78 4.05
CA ALA A 65 5.45 -0.50 2.94
C ALA A 65 6.23 -0.67 1.64
N ASP A 66 5.64 -1.26 0.61
CA ASP A 66 6.32 -1.40 -0.69
C ASP A 66 6.59 -0.02 -1.31
N ALA A 67 5.66 0.92 -1.13
CA ALA A 67 5.92 2.34 -1.32
C ALA A 67 5.06 3.22 -0.40
N ILE A 68 5.53 4.43 -0.12
CA ILE A 68 4.75 5.52 0.46
C ILE A 68 4.87 6.72 -0.47
N LEU A 69 3.75 7.15 -1.05
CA LEU A 69 3.70 8.31 -1.92
C LEU A 69 3.28 9.52 -1.10
N LEU A 70 4.12 10.55 -1.04
CA LEU A 70 3.87 11.83 -0.39
C LEU A 70 3.61 12.88 -1.47
N LEU A 71 2.35 13.26 -1.62
CA LEU A 71 1.86 14.06 -2.74
C LEU A 71 1.54 15.48 -2.26
N GLU A 72 2.16 16.47 -2.90
CA GLU A 72 1.78 17.87 -2.80
C GLU A 72 0.79 18.20 -3.92
N ARG A 73 -0.35 18.78 -3.56
CA ARG A 73 -1.42 19.15 -4.49
C ARG A 73 -1.93 20.56 -4.13
N PRO A 74 -2.61 21.25 -5.05
CA PRO A 74 -3.18 22.58 -4.78
C PRO A 74 -4.17 22.58 -3.60
N VAL A 75 -4.88 21.45 -3.41
CA VAL A 75 -5.88 21.27 -2.35
C VAL A 75 -5.29 20.76 -1.03
N GLY A 76 -3.97 20.56 -0.96
CA GLY A 76 -3.25 20.11 0.23
C GLY A 76 -2.45 18.81 0.03
N LYS A 77 -1.93 18.32 1.15
CA LYS A 77 -1.03 17.17 1.23
C LYS A 77 -1.78 15.86 1.33
N MET A 78 -1.30 14.82 0.65
CA MET A 78 -1.86 13.47 0.71
C MET A 78 -0.77 12.42 0.80
N ALA A 79 -1.02 11.36 1.58
CA ALA A 79 -0.19 10.16 1.56
C ALA A 79 -0.94 8.98 0.91
N VAL A 80 -0.23 8.16 0.14
CA VAL A 80 -0.73 6.85 -0.33
C VAL A 80 0.25 5.77 0.12
N PHE A 81 -0.18 4.89 1.02
CA PHE A 81 0.58 3.71 1.41
C PHE A 81 0.28 2.57 0.45
N VAL A 82 1.30 1.99 -0.16
CA VAL A 82 1.17 0.96 -1.18
C VAL A 82 1.67 -0.37 -0.63
N GLU A 83 0.84 -1.41 -0.77
CA GLU A 83 1.19 -2.81 -0.51
C GLU A 83 0.96 -3.62 -1.78
N ALA A 84 2.01 -4.25 -2.29
CA ALA A 84 1.98 -5.06 -3.48
C ALA A 84 2.01 -6.56 -3.11
N LYS A 85 1.16 -7.34 -3.77
CA LYS A 85 1.15 -8.80 -3.68
C LYS A 85 1.55 -9.43 -4.98
N VAL A 86 2.17 -10.59 -4.87
CA VAL A 86 2.52 -11.45 -6.00
C VAL A 86 2.13 -12.87 -5.63
N LYS A 87 1.79 -13.68 -6.62
CA LYS A 87 1.63 -15.12 -6.49
C LYS A 87 3.00 -15.74 -6.24
N ALA A 88 3.22 -16.23 -5.02
CA ALA A 88 4.44 -16.95 -4.68
C ALA A 88 4.60 -18.20 -5.55
N SER A 89 5.84 -18.59 -5.86
CA SER A 89 6.16 -19.69 -6.79
C SER A 89 5.58 -21.05 -6.40
N GLN A 90 5.30 -21.27 -5.12
CA GLN A 90 4.72 -22.52 -4.59
C GLN A 90 3.18 -22.54 -4.62
N VAL A 91 2.54 -21.42 -4.98
CA VAL A 91 1.10 -21.26 -4.97
C VAL A 91 0.59 -21.35 -6.41
N VAL A 92 -0.30 -22.31 -6.67
CA VAL A 92 -0.89 -22.54 -8.00
C VAL A 92 -1.70 -21.32 -8.46
N ARG A 93 -2.46 -20.72 -7.53
CA ARG A 93 -3.27 -19.52 -7.78
C ARG A 93 -3.32 -18.66 -6.51
N TRP A 94 -3.14 -17.37 -6.67
CA TRP A 94 -3.45 -16.39 -5.64
C TRP A 94 -4.77 -15.71 -6.00
N THR A 95 -5.66 -15.50 -5.03
CA THR A 95 -6.87 -14.69 -5.20
C THR A 95 -7.05 -13.79 -3.99
N ILE A 96 -7.70 -12.64 -4.19
CA ILE A 96 -8.02 -11.74 -3.08
C ILE A 96 -8.96 -12.42 -2.06
N ALA A 97 -9.85 -13.28 -2.54
CA ALA A 97 -10.80 -14.02 -1.71
C ALA A 97 -10.09 -15.06 -0.83
N ASP A 98 -9.13 -15.81 -1.37
CA ASP A 98 -8.34 -16.78 -0.60
C ASP A 98 -7.45 -16.06 0.42
N GLU A 99 -6.81 -14.95 0.02
CA GLU A 99 -6.03 -14.11 0.92
C GLU A 99 -6.89 -13.59 2.09
N PHE A 100 -8.13 -13.19 1.82
CA PHE A 100 -9.07 -12.75 2.85
C PHE A 100 -9.55 -13.92 3.72
N ALA A 101 -9.83 -15.08 3.15
CA ALA A 101 -10.22 -16.26 3.92
C ALA A 101 -9.11 -16.72 4.86
N VAL A 102 -7.83 -16.61 4.45
CA VAL A 102 -6.66 -16.83 5.32
C VAL A 102 -6.67 -15.83 6.47
N PHE A 103 -6.91 -14.55 6.19
CA PHE A 103 -7.02 -13.52 7.23
C PHE A 103 -8.13 -13.85 8.24
N GLN A 104 -9.33 -14.18 7.77
CA GLN A 104 -10.48 -14.53 8.60
C GLN A 104 -10.20 -15.74 9.50
N ARG A 105 -9.59 -16.81 8.96
CA ARG A 105 -9.16 -17.95 9.78
C ARG A 105 -8.13 -17.54 10.84
N GLY A 106 -7.24 -16.61 10.49
CA GLY A 106 -6.27 -16.05 11.41
C GLY A 106 -6.88 -15.27 12.58
N LEU A 107 -8.08 -14.70 12.43
CA LEU A 107 -8.77 -13.98 13.50
C LEU A 107 -9.11 -14.88 14.70
N ALA A 108 -9.45 -16.14 14.44
CA ALA A 108 -9.74 -17.14 15.47
C ALA A 108 -8.46 -17.79 16.07
N ALA A 109 -7.30 -17.54 15.46
CA ALA A 109 -6.03 -18.11 15.87
C ALA A 109 -4.93 -17.04 15.82
N LYS A 110 -4.13 -17.04 14.76
CA LYS A 110 -3.07 -16.05 14.56
C LYS A 110 -3.07 -15.55 13.12
N VAL A 111 -3.17 -14.24 12.94
CA VAL A 111 -3.06 -13.61 11.61
C VAL A 111 -1.60 -13.56 11.17
N SER A 112 -1.36 -13.81 9.88
CA SER A 112 -0.02 -13.69 9.30
C SER A 112 0.33 -12.22 9.09
N SER A 113 1.52 -11.78 9.52
CA SER A 113 2.00 -10.43 9.24
C SER A 113 2.32 -10.17 7.77
N SER A 114 2.45 -11.21 6.95
CA SER A 114 2.62 -11.09 5.49
C SER A 114 1.29 -11.10 4.74
N ASN A 115 0.16 -11.28 5.42
CA ASN A 115 -1.14 -11.22 4.78
C ASN A 115 -1.50 -9.77 4.43
N LEU A 116 -2.08 -9.55 3.24
CA LEU A 116 -2.40 -8.22 2.71
C LEU A 116 -3.25 -7.40 3.70
N PHE A 117 -4.35 -7.96 4.20
CA PHE A 117 -5.29 -7.27 5.10
C PHE A 117 -4.64 -6.93 6.44
N THR A 118 -3.73 -7.78 6.91
CA THR A 118 -2.95 -7.53 8.12
C THR A 118 -1.94 -6.39 7.91
N GLN A 119 -1.28 -6.32 6.76
CA GLN A 119 -0.35 -5.24 6.45
C GLN A 119 -1.06 -3.90 6.27
N LEU A 120 -2.17 -3.87 5.53
CA LEU A 120 -3.00 -2.67 5.40
C LEU A 120 -3.46 -2.18 6.78
N TYR A 121 -3.92 -3.09 7.65
CA TYR A 121 -4.28 -2.77 9.02
C TYR A 121 -3.10 -2.19 9.83
N HIS A 122 -1.89 -2.73 9.68
CA HIS A 122 -0.71 -2.16 10.32
C HIS A 122 -0.46 -0.71 9.89
N LYS A 123 -0.66 -0.36 8.61
CA LYS A 123 -0.50 1.03 8.13
C LYS A 123 -1.56 1.95 8.71
N ILE A 124 -2.80 1.49 8.79
CA ILE A 124 -3.89 2.26 9.41
C ILE A 124 -3.57 2.55 10.88
N ARG A 125 -3.12 1.55 11.63
CA ARG A 125 -2.74 1.74 13.04
C ARG A 125 -1.51 2.63 13.21
N PHE A 126 -0.54 2.53 12.30
CA PHE A 126 0.59 3.45 12.26
C PHE A 126 0.12 4.89 12.08
N VAL A 127 -0.71 5.16 11.07
CA VAL A 127 -1.24 6.51 10.81
C VAL A 127 -2.07 7.02 11.98
N HIS A 128 -3.00 6.21 12.50
CA HIS A 128 -3.83 6.60 13.63
C HIS A 128 -3.00 6.99 14.87
N ALA A 129 -1.97 6.21 15.19
CA ALA A 129 -1.08 6.50 16.32
C ALA A 129 -0.15 7.70 16.06
N ALA A 130 0.21 7.95 14.80
CA ALA A 130 1.04 9.07 14.38
C ALA A 130 0.28 10.40 14.37
N CYS A 131 -1.01 10.42 14.02
CA CYS A 131 -1.84 11.63 13.97
C CYS A 131 -2.10 12.30 15.33
N GLY A 132 -1.83 11.60 16.45
CA GLY A 132 -1.75 12.23 17.77
C GLY A 132 -0.46 13.05 17.93
N GLU A 133 0.01 13.27 19.16
CA GLU A 133 1.33 13.87 19.40
C GLU A 133 2.52 12.93 19.07
N GLY A 134 2.29 11.85 18.31
CA GLY A 134 3.29 10.81 18.00
C GLY A 134 3.78 9.96 19.19
N ARG A 135 3.51 10.37 20.44
CA ARG A 135 3.95 9.66 21.65
C ARG A 135 3.48 8.20 21.69
N GLN A 136 2.27 7.93 21.18
CA GLN A 136 1.70 6.58 21.15
C GLN A 136 2.58 5.59 20.37
N LEU A 137 3.24 6.03 19.29
CA LEU A 137 4.15 5.18 18.52
C LEU A 137 5.38 4.76 19.32
N HIS A 138 5.86 5.61 20.25
CA HIS A 138 6.98 5.30 21.12
C HIS A 138 6.56 4.46 22.33
N ASP A 139 5.46 4.82 22.98
CA ASP A 139 4.94 4.15 24.19
C ASP A 139 4.47 2.72 23.88
N GLY A 140 3.86 2.54 22.70
CA GLY A 140 3.42 1.27 22.16
C GLY A 140 1.93 1.24 21.86
N VAL A 141 1.60 0.80 20.65
CA VAL A 141 0.23 0.66 20.16
C VAL A 141 -0.22 -0.77 20.39
N ARG A 142 -1.38 -0.96 21.04
CA ARG A 142 -1.96 -2.29 21.31
C ARG A 142 -2.58 -2.88 20.05
N PHE A 143 -2.34 -4.15 19.79
CA PHE A 143 -2.89 -4.89 18.67
C PHE A 143 -3.80 -6.04 19.16
N PRO A 144 -4.74 -6.50 18.30
CA PRO A 144 -5.62 -7.62 18.62
C PRO A 144 -4.84 -8.86 19.08
N PRO A 145 -5.38 -9.71 19.98
CA PRO A 145 -4.68 -10.89 20.49
C PRO A 145 -4.20 -11.87 19.41
N CYS A 146 -4.91 -11.96 18.28
CA CYS A 146 -4.53 -12.79 17.15
C CYS A 146 -3.31 -12.26 16.37
N SER A 147 -2.80 -11.07 16.69
CA SER A 147 -1.63 -10.47 16.03
C SER A 147 -0.33 -11.15 16.44
N THR A 148 0.67 -11.08 15.57
CA THR A 148 2.01 -11.63 15.88
C THR A 148 2.72 -10.91 17.03
N LYS A 149 2.37 -9.64 17.26
CA LYS A 149 2.81 -8.82 18.39
C LYS A 149 1.59 -8.13 18.99
N SER A 150 1.44 -8.20 20.32
CA SER A 150 0.35 -7.55 21.07
C SER A 150 0.59 -6.06 21.28
N VAL A 151 1.85 -5.62 21.27
CA VAL A 151 2.25 -4.21 21.32
C VAL A 151 3.29 -3.96 20.23
N ARG A 152 3.11 -2.89 19.46
CA ARG A 152 4.01 -2.48 18.38
C ARG A 152 4.55 -1.07 18.63
N ARG A 153 5.83 -0.84 18.34
CA ARG A 153 6.50 0.45 18.54
C ARG A 153 7.29 0.87 17.30
N ILE A 154 7.47 2.18 17.15
CA ILE A 154 8.31 2.73 16.07
C ILE A 154 9.81 2.51 16.31
N GLY A 155 10.22 2.34 17.57
CA GLY A 155 11.61 2.13 17.96
C GLY A 155 12.44 3.42 17.88
N SER A 156 13.76 3.27 17.78
CA SER A 156 14.74 4.37 17.79
C SER A 156 15.63 4.43 16.55
N ASN A 157 15.33 3.64 15.51
CA ASN A 157 16.13 3.60 14.30
C ASN A 157 16.07 4.97 13.58
N PRO A 158 17.21 5.66 13.34
CA PRO A 158 17.22 7.00 12.77
C PRO A 158 16.60 7.12 11.37
N VAL A 159 16.67 6.06 10.56
CA VAL A 159 16.06 6.03 9.22
C VAL A 159 14.54 5.98 9.33
N VAL A 160 14.02 5.16 10.25
CA VAL A 160 12.57 5.06 10.50
C VAL A 160 12.03 6.37 11.08
N LEU A 161 12.74 6.99 12.01
CA LEU A 161 12.33 8.28 12.60
C LEU A 161 12.33 9.40 11.57
N ARG A 162 13.35 9.46 10.69
CA ARG A 162 13.36 10.42 9.57
C ARG A 162 12.19 10.19 8.62
N ALA A 163 11.86 8.94 8.31
CA ALA A 163 10.70 8.63 7.48
C ALA A 163 9.39 9.08 8.16
N LEU A 164 9.22 8.87 9.47
CA LEU A 164 8.07 9.37 10.23
C LEU A 164 7.96 10.90 10.16
N GLU A 165 9.07 11.63 10.35
CA GLU A 165 9.11 13.09 10.21
C GLU A 165 8.65 13.54 8.82
N MET A 166 9.10 12.85 7.77
CA MET A 166 8.71 13.15 6.40
C MET A 166 7.24 12.87 6.11
N VAL A 167 6.69 11.79 6.67
CA VAL A 167 5.32 11.34 6.42
C VAL A 167 4.30 12.16 7.22
N THR A 168 4.63 12.59 8.44
CA THR A 168 3.72 13.29 9.38
C THR A 168 2.89 14.42 8.75
N PRO A 169 3.46 15.33 7.94
CA PRO A 169 2.70 16.42 7.31
C PRO A 169 1.61 15.97 6.34
N TYR A 170 1.63 14.71 5.89
CA TYR A 170 0.71 14.15 4.90
C TYR A 170 -0.38 13.27 5.52
N LEU A 171 -0.36 13.07 6.86
CA LEU A 171 -1.23 12.10 7.52
C LEU A 171 -2.68 12.55 7.73
N GLN A 172 -3.04 13.78 7.35
CA GLN A 172 -4.42 14.28 7.42
C GLN A 172 -5.29 13.76 6.27
N ASP A 173 -4.69 13.34 5.15
CA ASP A 173 -5.40 12.79 3.98
C ASP A 173 -4.65 11.55 3.47
N VAL A 174 -5.03 10.37 3.94
CA VAL A 174 -4.28 9.12 3.71
C VAL A 174 -5.12 8.08 3.00
N PHE A 175 -4.55 7.47 1.96
CA PHE A 175 -5.13 6.34 1.24
C PHE A 175 -4.23 5.11 1.32
N TYR A 176 -4.82 3.93 1.17
CA TYR A 176 -4.12 2.65 1.20
C TYR A 176 -4.39 1.90 -0.09
N LEU A 177 -3.36 1.65 -0.89
CA LEU A 177 -3.48 1.04 -2.21
C LEU A 177 -2.88 -0.36 -2.19
N ALA A 178 -3.69 -1.37 -2.50
CA ALA A 178 -3.24 -2.73 -2.74
C ALA A 178 -3.02 -2.97 -4.23
N ILE A 179 -1.82 -3.38 -4.63
CA ILE A 179 -1.53 -3.83 -6.00
C ILE A 179 -1.47 -5.35 -6.00
N VAL A 180 -2.30 -6.02 -6.81
CA VAL A 180 -2.56 -7.46 -6.62
C VAL A 180 -2.65 -8.24 -7.93
N PRO A 181 -2.30 -9.55 -7.94
CA PRO A 181 -2.44 -10.43 -9.10
C PRO A 181 -3.86 -11.01 -9.13
N GLU A 182 -4.85 -10.14 -9.39
CA GLU A 182 -6.27 -10.46 -9.46
C GLU A 182 -6.91 -9.67 -10.60
N ASP A 183 -7.98 -10.18 -11.19
CA ASP A 183 -8.72 -9.43 -12.20
C ASP A 183 -9.70 -8.41 -11.59
N ALA A 184 -9.97 -7.34 -12.34
CA ALA A 184 -10.83 -6.25 -11.89
C ALA A 184 -12.25 -6.72 -11.52
N ALA A 185 -12.82 -7.67 -12.26
CA ALA A 185 -14.18 -8.14 -12.01
C ALA A 185 -14.30 -8.96 -10.72
N ASN A 186 -13.27 -9.76 -10.39
CA ASN A 186 -13.17 -10.47 -9.12
C ASN A 186 -12.93 -9.50 -7.96
N LEU A 187 -12.11 -8.46 -8.14
CA LEU A 187 -11.92 -7.42 -7.13
C LEU A 187 -13.24 -6.68 -6.84
N ASP A 188 -13.96 -6.26 -7.87
CA ASP A 188 -15.25 -5.59 -7.72
C ASP A 188 -16.26 -6.47 -6.98
N ARG A 189 -16.29 -7.77 -7.30
CA ARG A 189 -17.13 -8.75 -6.61
C ARG A 189 -16.72 -8.91 -5.15
N PHE A 190 -15.43 -9.11 -4.89
CA PHE A 190 -14.90 -9.27 -3.54
C PHE A 190 -15.21 -8.04 -2.66
N VAL A 191 -14.97 -6.84 -3.18
CA VAL A 191 -15.23 -5.60 -2.48
C VAL A 191 -16.71 -5.49 -2.11
N ARG A 192 -17.61 -5.68 -3.08
CA ARG A 192 -19.04 -5.51 -2.89
C ARG A 192 -19.65 -6.57 -1.98
N ASP A 193 -19.25 -7.83 -2.18
CA ASP A 193 -19.94 -8.99 -1.61
C ASP A 193 -19.24 -9.52 -0.34
N THR A 194 -17.99 -9.14 -0.08
CA THR A 194 -17.18 -9.67 1.04
C THR A 194 -16.57 -8.59 1.93
N LEU A 195 -15.90 -7.58 1.35
CA LEU A 195 -15.21 -6.56 2.15
C LEU A 195 -16.16 -5.51 2.73
N LYS A 196 -17.19 -5.13 1.97
CA LYS A 196 -18.16 -4.09 2.36
C LYS A 196 -18.87 -4.49 3.65
N GLY A 197 -18.73 -3.65 4.68
CA GLY A 197 -19.34 -3.88 5.99
C GLY A 197 -18.64 -4.90 6.87
N PHE A 198 -17.52 -5.48 6.42
CA PHE A 198 -16.72 -6.36 7.26
C PHE A 198 -15.96 -5.54 8.31
N ALA A 199 -16.18 -5.88 9.59
CA ALA A 199 -15.52 -5.27 10.74
C ALA A 199 -15.08 -6.38 11.71
N PRO A 200 -13.78 -6.72 11.78
CA PRO A 200 -13.30 -7.74 12.70
C PRO A 200 -13.30 -7.23 14.14
N VAL A 201 -13.69 -8.09 15.09
CA VAL A 201 -13.72 -7.78 16.53
C VAL A 201 -12.32 -7.46 17.03
N ASP A 202 -12.19 -6.48 17.92
CA ASP A 202 -10.95 -5.99 18.53
C ASP A 202 -9.95 -5.28 17.58
N PHE A 203 -10.29 -5.13 16.30
CA PHE A 203 -9.48 -4.35 15.36
C PHE A 203 -9.87 -2.87 15.41
N GLU A 204 -9.34 -2.17 16.42
CA GLU A 204 -9.48 -0.71 16.56
C GLU A 204 -9.06 0.00 15.27
N ALA A 205 -9.80 1.05 14.88
CA ALA A 205 -9.56 1.85 13.68
C ALA A 205 -9.57 1.04 12.36
N TRP A 206 -10.19 -0.14 12.33
CA TRP A 206 -10.45 -0.84 11.07
C TRP A 206 -11.42 -0.02 10.21
N ASP A 207 -10.88 0.60 9.16
CA ASP A 207 -11.64 1.40 8.21
C ASP A 207 -11.17 1.09 6.79
N VAL A 208 -12.10 0.58 5.97
CA VAL A 208 -11.87 0.23 4.56
C VAL A 208 -12.20 1.38 3.61
N MET A 209 -12.76 2.50 4.10
CA MET A 209 -13.29 3.57 3.26
C MET A 209 -12.25 4.15 2.28
N ARG A 210 -10.98 4.16 2.69
CA ARG A 210 -9.86 4.72 1.92
C ARG A 210 -8.94 3.67 1.29
N TRP A 211 -9.43 2.43 1.20
CA TRP A 211 -8.70 1.36 0.53
C TRP A 211 -8.95 1.42 -0.97
N GLY A 212 -7.91 1.21 -1.74
CA GLY A 212 -7.97 1.09 -3.18
C GLY A 212 -7.30 -0.20 -3.65
N PHE A 213 -7.68 -0.65 -4.83
CA PHE A 213 -7.11 -1.84 -5.47
C PHE A 213 -6.68 -1.51 -6.88
N LEU A 214 -5.53 -2.05 -7.30
CA LEU A 214 -5.00 -1.92 -8.64
C LEU A 214 -4.46 -3.27 -9.12
N PRO A 215 -5.09 -3.92 -10.10
CA PRO A 215 -4.53 -5.11 -10.74
C PRO A 215 -3.15 -4.87 -11.33
N TRP A 216 -2.25 -5.84 -11.22
CA TRP A 216 -0.98 -5.82 -11.96
C TRP A 216 -1.19 -5.76 -13.48
N SER A 217 -2.29 -6.33 -14.00
CA SER A 217 -2.65 -6.23 -15.41
C SER A 217 -2.85 -4.78 -15.86
N GLU A 218 -3.46 -3.94 -15.01
CA GLU A 218 -3.64 -2.51 -15.28
C GLU A 218 -2.30 -1.76 -15.20
N VAL A 219 -1.40 -2.14 -14.29
CA VAL A 219 -0.04 -1.59 -14.23
C VAL A 219 0.73 -1.93 -15.52
N LYS A 220 0.63 -3.17 -16.02
CA LYS A 220 1.25 -3.60 -17.29
C LYS A 220 0.67 -2.85 -18.49
N ALA A 221 -0.66 -2.69 -18.53
CA ALA A 221 -1.33 -1.91 -19.57
C ALA A 221 -0.88 -0.44 -19.55
N PHE A 222 -0.79 0.17 -18.37
CA PHE A 222 -0.25 1.51 -18.19
C PHE A 222 1.19 1.63 -18.71
N CYS A 223 2.09 0.72 -18.32
CA CYS A 223 3.48 0.74 -18.80
C CYS A 223 3.56 0.67 -20.33
N THR A 224 2.68 -0.13 -20.95
CA THR A 224 2.61 -0.27 -22.40
C THR A 224 2.13 1.01 -23.08
N MET A 225 1.07 1.62 -22.55
CA MET A 225 0.49 2.85 -23.10
C MET A 225 1.42 4.06 -22.98
N GLU A 226 2.16 4.15 -21.88
CA GLU A 226 3.04 5.29 -21.58
C GLU A 226 4.49 5.09 -22.06
N GLY A 227 4.81 3.94 -22.65
CA GLY A 227 6.17 3.65 -23.15
C GLY A 227 7.21 3.44 -22.05
N LEU A 228 6.81 2.90 -20.89
CA LEU A 228 7.71 2.58 -19.77
C LEU A 228 8.36 1.21 -20.00
N HIS A 229 9.32 1.18 -20.91
CA HIS A 229 9.92 -0.05 -21.44
C HIS A 229 10.62 -0.88 -20.35
N ARG A 230 11.36 -0.25 -19.43
CA ARG A 230 12.14 -1.00 -18.43
C ARG A 230 11.24 -1.66 -17.39
N ALA A 231 10.23 -0.93 -16.92
CA ALA A 231 9.22 -1.42 -16.00
C ALA A 231 8.45 -2.57 -16.68
N ARG A 232 8.07 -2.40 -17.95
CA ARG A 232 7.39 -3.46 -18.72
C ARG A 232 8.24 -4.73 -18.82
N GLU A 233 9.53 -4.63 -19.15
CA GLU A 233 10.44 -5.79 -19.21
C GLU A 233 10.52 -6.53 -17.87
N VAL A 234 10.57 -5.79 -16.75
CA VAL A 234 10.55 -6.39 -15.41
C VAL A 234 9.21 -7.08 -15.13
N LEU A 235 8.08 -6.49 -15.53
CA LEU A 235 6.77 -7.12 -15.38
C LEU A 235 6.65 -8.40 -16.22
N GLU A 236 7.10 -8.37 -17.47
CA GLU A 236 7.11 -9.53 -18.38
C GLU A 236 7.99 -10.66 -17.87
N PHE A 237 9.18 -10.34 -17.34
CA PHE A 237 10.05 -11.33 -16.71
C PHE A 237 9.38 -12.03 -15.51
N ASN A 238 8.50 -11.34 -14.80
CA ASN A 238 7.81 -11.84 -13.61
C ASN A 238 6.36 -12.28 -13.87
N GLU A 239 5.91 -12.40 -15.12
CA GLU A 239 4.49 -12.59 -15.47
C GLU A 239 3.84 -13.75 -14.72
N GLY A 240 4.53 -14.88 -14.55
CA GLY A 240 4.02 -16.02 -13.79
C GLY A 240 3.80 -15.79 -12.29
N GLN A 241 4.20 -14.64 -11.73
CA GLN A 241 3.97 -14.23 -10.34
C GLN A 241 2.98 -13.07 -10.21
N ILE A 242 2.83 -12.22 -11.24
CA ILE A 242 2.04 -11.00 -11.14
C ILE A 242 0.79 -11.01 -12.03
N CYS A 243 0.63 -11.99 -12.91
CA CYS A 243 -0.51 -12.17 -13.79
C CYS A 243 -1.04 -13.61 -13.75
#